data_AF-A0A933GYH2-F1
#
_entry.id   AF-A0A933GYH2-F1
#
_cell.length_a   1.000
_cell.length_b   1.000
_cell.length_c   1.000
_cell.angle_alpha   90.00
_cell.angle_beta   90.00
_cell.angle_gamma   90.00
#
_symmetry.space_group_name_H-M   'P 1'
#
loop_
_entity.id
_entity.type
_entity.pdbx_description
1 polymer ?
#
loop_
_entity_poly.entity_id
_entity_poly.type
_entity_poly.pdbx_seq_one_letter_code
_entity_poly.pdbx_strand_id
1 'polypeptide(L)' 'MWDSRLVPAALAFTLFLFLAATALAQDRPGRDTAPQVGDEAPDFELSLLGDPEKIIHLSEACREQPVVLVFGSYT' A
#
# COMPACT_ATOMS: atom_id res chain seq x y z
N MET A 1 -0.95 43.84 21.00
CA MET A 1 0.21 43.17 21.62
C MET A 1 -0.05 41.68 21.54
N TRP A 2 0.27 41.05 20.41
CA TRP A 2 0.11 39.60 20.22
C TRP A 2 1.24 38.89 20.96
N ASP A 3 0.89 37.93 21.81
CA ASP A 3 1.85 37.16 22.61
C ASP A 3 2.55 36.13 21.70
N SER A 4 3.77 36.45 21.28
CA SER A 4 4.58 35.66 20.33
C SER A 4 5.00 34.28 20.85
N ARG A 5 4.55 33.88 22.05
CA ARG A 5 4.83 32.57 22.66
C ARG A 5 3.80 31.49 22.30
N LEU A 6 2.68 31.86 21.69
CA LEU A 6 1.61 30.92 21.30
C LEU A 6 1.84 30.26 19.92
N VAL A 7 2.62 30.90 19.05
CA VAL A 7 2.91 30.45 17.67
C VAL A 7 3.67 29.11 17.60
N PRO A 8 4.72 28.85 18.40
CA PRO A 8 5.46 27.58 18.29
C PRO A 8 4.63 26.38 18.78
N ALA A 9 3.76 26.58 19.78
CA ALA A 9 2.89 25.52 20.29
C ALA A 9 1.81 25.13 19.27
N ALA A 10 1.21 26.14 18.60
CA ALA A 10 0.26 25.89 17.53
C ALA A 10 0.91 25.17 16.34
N LEU A 11 2.11 25.61 15.90
CA LEU A 11 2.85 24.96 14.81
C LEU A 11 3.28 23.53 15.15
N ALA A 12 3.75 23.30 16.37
CA ALA A 12 4.11 21.96 16.84
C ALA A 12 2.90 21.03 16.89
N PHE A 13 1.74 21.54 17.32
CA PHE A 13 0.49 20.78 17.33
C PHE A 13 0.02 20.45 15.91
N THR A 14 0.06 21.40 14.98
CA THR A 14 -0.32 21.15 13.58
C THR A 14 0.63 20.16 12.90
N LEU A 15 1.94 20.27 13.15
CA LEU A 15 2.93 19.33 12.62
C LEU A 15 2.75 17.93 13.22
N PHE A 16 2.47 17.84 14.51
CA PHE A 16 2.16 16.57 15.18
C PHE A 16 0.88 15.94 14.62
N LEU A 17 -0.19 16.72 14.40
CA LEU A 17 -1.41 16.23 13.77
C LEU A 17 -1.17 15.75 12.34
N PHE A 18 -0.34 16.46 11.56
CA PHE A 18 0.00 16.06 10.20
C PHE A 18 0.82 14.76 10.16
N LEU A 19 1.82 14.63 11.04
CA LEU A 19 2.63 13.42 11.18
C LEU A 19 1.77 12.23 11.68
N ALA A 20 0.88 12.46 12.64
CA ALA A 20 -0.06 11.46 13.14
C ALA A 20 -1.07 11.02 12.06
N ALA A 21 -1.56 11.95 11.22
CA ALA A 21 -2.45 11.62 10.11
C ALA A 21 -1.76 10.72 9.07
N THR A 22 -0.48 10.95 8.79
CA THR A 22 0.29 10.05 7.91
C THR A 22 0.57 8.68 8.56
N ALA A 23 0.76 8.63 9.87
CA ALA A 23 0.97 7.36 10.59
C ALA A 23 -0.30 6.51 10.66
N LEU A 24 -1.48 7.12 10.81
CA LEU A 24 -2.77 6.41 10.81
C LEU A 24 -3.22 5.98 9.40
N ALA A 25 -2.62 6.53 8.35
CA ALA A 25 -2.89 6.11 6.97
C ALA A 25 -2.20 4.77 6.60
N GLN A 26 -1.37 4.22 7.50
CA GLN A 26 -0.58 3.02 7.26
C GLN A 26 -0.95 1.88 8.21
N ASP A 27 -2.23 1.54 8.26
CA ASP A 27 -2.69 0.22 8.73
C ASP A 27 -4.03 -0.12 8.05
N ARG A 28 -3.96 -0.79 6.90
CA ARG A 28 -5.07 -1.63 6.46
C ARG A 28 -4.65 -3.07 6.71
N PRO A 29 -4.81 -3.57 7.96
CA PRO A 29 -4.60 -4.99 8.21
C PRO A 29 -5.65 -5.73 7.38
N GLY A 30 -5.19 -6.79 6.70
CA GLY A 30 -6.00 -7.67 5.87
C GLY A 30 -7.35 -7.95 6.52
N ARG A 31 -8.40 -7.40 5.93
CA ARG A 31 -9.76 -7.89 6.08
C ARG A 31 -10.05 -8.71 4.84
N ASP A 32 -10.59 -9.89 5.07
CA ASP A 32 -11.07 -10.91 4.12
C ASP A 32 -12.05 -10.34 3.08
N THR A 33 -11.57 -9.48 2.20
CA THR A 33 -12.34 -8.90 1.11
C THR A 33 -11.55 -9.19 -0.14
N ALA A 34 -11.99 -10.22 -0.87
CA ALA A 34 -11.51 -10.43 -2.23
C ALA A 34 -11.63 -9.10 -3.00
N PRO A 35 -10.64 -8.75 -3.86
CA PRO A 35 -10.70 -7.55 -4.68
C PRO A 35 -12.02 -7.50 -5.47
N GLN A 36 -12.66 -6.33 -5.53
CA GLN A 36 -13.86 -6.13 -6.32
C GLN A 36 -13.52 -5.64 -7.73
N VAL A 37 -14.46 -5.79 -8.66
CA VAL A 37 -14.27 -5.29 -10.03
C VAL A 37 -14.16 -3.77 -10.01
N GLY A 38 -13.08 -3.26 -10.61
CA GLY A 38 -12.76 -1.83 -10.64
C GLY A 38 -11.81 -1.39 -9.54
N ASP A 39 -11.51 -2.24 -8.55
CA ASP A 39 -10.42 -2.00 -7.61
C ASP A 39 -9.07 -2.08 -8.32
N GLU A 40 -8.09 -1.37 -7.78
CA GLU A 40 -6.69 -1.57 -8.16
C GLU A 40 -6.28 -3.02 -7.82
N ALA A 41 -5.66 -3.71 -8.78
CA ALA A 41 -5.21 -5.07 -8.57
C ALA A 41 -4.15 -5.09 -7.44
N PRO A 42 -4.24 -6.02 -6.48
CA PRO A 42 -3.23 -6.14 -5.44
C PRO A 42 -1.89 -6.54 -6.05
N ASP A 43 -0.81 -5.90 -5.62
CA ASP A 43 0.53 -6.32 -6.00
C ASP A 43 0.97 -7.51 -5.13
N PHE A 44 1.64 -8.48 -5.74
CA PHE A 44 2.18 -9.64 -5.05
C PHE A 44 3.54 -10.03 -5.61
N GLU A 45 4.33 -10.67 -4.76
CA GLU A 45 5.63 -11.23 -5.08
C GLU A 45 5.51 -12.75 -5.15
N LEU A 46 5.85 -13.33 -6.31
CA LEU A 46 5.87 -14.77 -6.51
C LEU A 46 7.21 -15.20 -7.09
N SER A 47 7.77 -16.27 -6.54
CA SER A 47 8.91 -16.96 -7.17
C SER A 47 8.49 -17.60 -8.48
N LEU A 48 9.34 -17.52 -9.50
CA LEU A 48 9.09 -18.17 -10.77
C LEU A 48 9.21 -19.69 -10.63
N LEU A 49 8.25 -20.42 -11.21
CA LEU A 49 8.30 -21.88 -11.22
C LEU A 49 9.54 -22.36 -11.98
N GLY A 50 10.40 -23.12 -11.30
CA GLY A 50 11.66 -23.63 -11.84
C GLY A 50 12.88 -22.73 -11.61
N ASP A 51 12.69 -21.51 -11.07
CA ASP A 51 13.77 -20.59 -10.71
C ASP A 51 13.38 -19.80 -9.44
N PRO A 52 13.63 -20.35 -8.24
CA PRO A 52 13.15 -19.78 -6.99
C PRO A 52 13.80 -18.44 -6.62
N GLU A 53 14.99 -18.15 -7.16
CA GLU A 53 15.70 -16.88 -6.94
C GLU A 53 15.10 -15.73 -7.76
N LYS A 54 14.31 -16.06 -8.79
CA LYS A 54 13.63 -15.05 -9.61
C LYS A 54 12.27 -14.73 -9.03
N ILE A 55 12.12 -13.50 -8.54
CA ILE A 55 10.86 -12.95 -8.05
C ILE A 55 10.16 -12.19 -9.17
N ILE A 56 8.85 -12.40 -9.30
CA ILE A 56 7.97 -11.69 -10.23
C ILE A 56 6.99 -10.85 -9.42
N HIS A 57 6.83 -9.58 -9.80
CA HIS A 57 5.81 -8.68 -9.28
C HIS A 57 4.64 -8.59 -10.28
N LEU A 58 3.39 -8.67 -9.81
CA LEU A 58 2.23 -8.51 -10.70
C LEU A 58 2.24 -7.15 -11.40
N SER A 59 2.60 -6.10 -10.66
CA SER A 59 2.63 -4.72 -11.15
C SER A 59 3.57 -4.51 -12.34
N GLU A 60 4.58 -5.37 -12.53
CA GLU A 60 5.47 -5.32 -13.69
C GLU A 60 4.78 -5.85 -14.95
N ALA A 61 3.97 -6.91 -14.83
CA ALA A 61 3.29 -7.53 -15.95
C ALA A 61 2.02 -6.78 -16.40
N CYS A 62 1.34 -6.07 -15.49
CA CYS A 62 0.05 -5.42 -15.74
C CYS A 62 0.12 -4.03 -16.40
N ARG A 63 1.31 -3.46 -16.60
CA ARG A 63 1.46 -2.09 -17.14
C ARG A 63 1.33 -1.99 -18.65
N GLU A 64 1.73 -3.04 -19.37
CA GLU A 64 1.83 -3.01 -20.84
C GLU A 64 0.66 -3.70 -21.52
N GLN A 65 0.02 -4.65 -20.83
CA GLN A 65 -1.07 -5.46 -21.38
C GLN A 65 -1.98 -6.01 -20.28
N PRO A 66 -3.23 -6.37 -20.61
CA PRO A 66 -4.10 -7.10 -19.69
C PRO A 66 -3.50 -8.45 -19.30
N VAL A 67 -3.59 -8.79 -18.02
CA VAL A 67 -3.09 -10.05 -17.46
C VAL A 67 -4.25 -10.81 -16.81
N VAL A 68 -4.21 -12.14 -16.93
CA VAL A 68 -5.16 -13.05 -16.27
C VAL A 68 -4.41 -13.82 -15.18
N LEU A 69 -5.00 -13.87 -13.98
CA LEU A 69 -4.49 -14.67 -12.87
C LEU A 69 -5.31 -15.93 -12.70
N VAL A 70 -4.63 -17.07 -12.73
CA VAL A 70 -5.23 -18.39 -12.56
C VAL A 70 -4.58 -19.05 -11.36
N PHE A 71 -5.36 -19.25 -10.30
CA PHE A 71 -4.92 -19.97 -9.12
C PHE A 71 -5.35 -21.43 -9.23
N GLY A 72 -4.43 -22.35 -8.99
CA GLY A 72 -4.70 -23.78 -9.02
C GLY A 72 -3.59 -24.56 -8.33
N SER A 73 -3.90 -25.79 -7.95
CA SER A 73 -2.92 -26.75 -7.45
C SER A 73 -3.03 -28.04 -8.26
N TYR A 74 -1.94 -28.77 -8.30
CA TYR A 74 -1.92 -30.14 -8.80
C TYR A 74 -1.89 -31.06 -7.58
N THR A 75 -2.81 -32.01 -7.52
CA THR A 75 -2.89 -33.05 -6.47
C THR A 75 -2.49 -34.39 -7.02
#